data_AF-A0A9P6DPD7-F1
#
_entry.id   AF-A0A9P6DPD7-F1
#
_cell.length_a   1.000
_cell.length_b   1.000
_cell.length_c   1.000
_cell.angle_alpha   90.00
_cell.angle_beta   90.00
_cell.angle_gamma   90.00
#
_symmetry.space_group_name_H-M   'P 1'
#
loop_
_entity.id
_entity.type
_entity.pdbx_description
1 polymer ?
#
loop_
_entity_poly.entity_id
_entity_poly.type
_entity_poly.pdbx_seq_one_letter_code
_entity_poly.pdbx_strand_id
1 'polypeptide(L)'
;MDVLILLNIQVIDDQCSQHACQRHVQAHHWSTSVLPTLIQPYMRFQRECSGAHQAEEQSWFVCKCGSQHHSLEVICVHMECVEDIMLDICKCRPAPVQLVQCGFFPCSLVHPTLGVSLNMLEFIVELFLHIAPNERG
;
A
#
# COMPACT_ATOMS: atom_id res chain seq x y z
N MET A 1 16.97 14.86 -6.93
CA MET A 1 15.84 15.74 -7.26
C MET A 1 15.90 15.94 -8.76
N ASP A 2 15.18 15.10 -9.50
CA ASP A 2 15.29 15.03 -10.95
C ASP A 2 14.62 16.22 -11.65
N VAL A 3 15.42 16.98 -12.38
CA VAL A 3 15.03 18.16 -13.18
C VAL A 3 13.97 17.80 -14.23
N LEU A 4 13.92 16.53 -14.65
CA LEU A 4 12.92 15.98 -15.56
C LEU A 4 11.50 16.00 -14.99
N ILE A 5 11.34 15.86 -13.66
CA ILE A 5 10.02 15.88 -13.01
C ILE A 5 9.46 17.31 -13.03
N LEU A 6 10.31 18.30 -12.74
CA LEU A 6 9.91 19.71 -12.76
C LEU A 6 9.54 20.17 -14.18
N LEU A 7 10.31 19.74 -15.19
CA LEU A 7 10.01 20.03 -16.59
C LEU A 7 8.68 19.40 -17.04
N ASN A 8 8.40 18.16 -16.64
CA ASN A 8 7.16 17.50 -17.03
C ASN A 8 5.94 18.07 -16.29
N ILE A 9 6.09 18.50 -15.03
CA ILE A 9 5.05 19.22 -14.29
C ILE A 9 4.78 20.59 -14.92
N GLN A 10 5.82 21.34 -15.31
CA GLN A 10 5.67 22.64 -15.97
C GLN A 10 4.96 22.53 -17.33
N VAL A 11 5.16 21.45 -18.09
CA VAL A 11 4.47 21.21 -19.37
C VAL A 11 2.98 20.86 -19.17
N ILE A 12 2.62 20.27 -18.03
CA ILE A 12 1.21 19.96 -17.68
C ILE A 12 0.48 21.20 -17.13
N ASP A 13 1.21 22.17 -16.59
CA ASP A 13 0.67 23.34 -15.87
C ASP A 13 -0.11 24.32 -16.76
N ASP A 14 0.18 24.39 -18.07
CA ASP A 14 -0.45 25.39 -18.95
C ASP A 14 -1.95 25.13 -19.24
N GLN A 15 -2.49 23.94 -18.95
CA GLN A 15 -3.90 23.60 -19.22
C GLN A 15 -4.60 22.70 -18.17
N CYS A 16 -3.93 22.26 -17.11
CA CYS A 16 -4.51 21.28 -16.18
C CYS A 16 -5.05 21.93 -14.89
N SER A 17 -6.18 21.44 -14.38
CA SER A 17 -6.71 21.90 -13.09
C SER A 17 -5.76 21.53 -11.94
N GLN A 18 -5.75 22.32 -10.87
CA GLN A 18 -4.91 22.07 -9.68
C GLN A 18 -5.05 20.63 -9.15
N HIS A 19 -6.27 20.08 -9.17
CA HIS A 19 -6.54 18.69 -8.78
C HIS A 19 -5.85 17.66 -9.67
N ALA A 20 -5.82 17.89 -10.98
CA ALA A 20 -5.18 16.97 -11.90
C ALA A 20 -3.64 17.03 -11.80
N CYS A 21 -3.07 18.20 -11.55
CA CYS A 21 -1.65 18.35 -11.21
C CYS A 21 -1.30 17.61 -9.90
N GLN A 22 -2.10 17.76 -8.85
CA GLN A 22 -1.92 17.02 -7.59
C GLN A 22 -1.96 15.49 -7.79
N ARG A 23 -2.91 14.99 -8.60
CA ARG A 23 -2.99 13.57 -8.94
C ARG A 23 -1.73 13.08 -9.67
N HIS A 24 -1.19 13.88 -10.59
CA HIS A 24 0.03 13.54 -11.32
C HIS A 24 1.24 13.44 -10.38
N VAL A 25 1.44 14.48 -9.53
CA VAL A 25 2.53 14.50 -8.53
C VAL A 25 2.40 13.31 -7.59
N GLN A 26 1.18 13.01 -7.14
CA GLN A 26 0.92 11.87 -6.27
C GLN A 26 1.24 10.55 -6.97
N ALA A 27 0.77 10.32 -8.19
CA ALA A 27 1.05 9.11 -8.96
C ALA A 27 2.56 8.92 -9.21
N HIS A 28 3.28 10.00 -9.52
CA HIS A 28 4.73 9.96 -9.69
C HIS A 28 5.42 9.60 -8.37
N HIS A 29 5.07 10.27 -7.27
CA HIS A 29 5.63 9.95 -5.96
C HIS A 29 5.36 8.50 -5.54
N TRP A 30 4.19 7.96 -5.91
CA TRP A 30 3.83 6.56 -5.65
C TRP A 30 4.77 5.60 -6.36
N SER A 31 5.00 5.79 -7.66
CA SER A 31 5.82 4.89 -8.47
C SER A 31 7.31 4.98 -8.12
N THR A 32 7.83 6.20 -7.87
CA THR A 32 9.27 6.39 -7.70
C THR A 32 9.76 6.20 -6.28
N SER A 33 8.91 6.49 -5.28
CA SER A 33 9.36 6.59 -3.89
C SER A 33 8.70 5.54 -3.00
N VAL A 34 7.38 5.40 -3.05
CA VAL A 34 6.68 4.61 -2.03
C VAL A 34 6.58 3.13 -2.39
N LEU A 35 6.04 2.79 -3.58
CA LEU A 35 5.89 1.39 -3.98
C LEU A 35 7.20 0.58 -3.91
N PRO A 36 8.37 1.10 -4.32
CA PRO A 36 9.63 0.38 -4.19
C PRO A 36 9.95 -0.06 -2.76
N THR A 37 9.55 0.73 -1.75
CA THR A 37 9.80 0.40 -0.33
C THR A 37 8.91 -0.73 0.18
N LEU A 38 7.81 -1.04 -0.53
CA LEU A 38 6.86 -2.09 -0.17
C LEU A 38 7.20 -3.45 -0.79
N ILE A 39 8.03 -3.48 -1.85
CA ILE A 39 8.39 -4.71 -2.55
C ILE A 39 9.03 -5.72 -1.61
N GLN A 40 10.05 -5.31 -0.85
CA GLN A 40 10.75 -6.22 0.07
C GLN A 40 9.84 -6.70 1.22
N PRO A 41 9.07 -5.84 1.90
CA PRO A 41 8.03 -6.27 2.84
C PRO A 41 7.07 -7.30 2.25
N TYR A 42 6.55 -7.06 1.04
CA TYR A 42 5.63 -7.98 0.37
C TYR A 42 6.28 -9.35 0.08
N MET A 43 7.49 -9.37 -0.48
CA MET A 43 8.22 -10.61 -0.75
C MET A 43 8.58 -11.39 0.53
N ARG A 44 8.74 -10.70 1.66
CA ARG A 44 8.92 -11.33 2.97
C ARG A 44 7.60 -11.96 3.43
N PHE A 45 6.52 -11.19 3.41
CA PHE A 45 5.18 -11.66 3.74
C PHE A 45 4.83 -12.92 2.93
N GLN A 46 5.02 -12.88 1.61
CA GLN A 46 4.75 -14.05 0.76
C GLN A 46 5.53 -15.28 1.20
N ARG A 47 6.84 -15.18 1.43
CA ARG A 47 7.63 -16.34 1.90
C ARG A 47 7.16 -16.93 3.21
N GLU A 48 6.75 -16.07 4.15
CA GLU A 48 6.30 -16.47 5.48
C GLU A 48 4.91 -17.13 5.43
N CYS A 49 4.02 -16.66 4.54
CA CYS A 49 2.65 -17.15 4.43
C CYS A 49 2.44 -18.24 3.36
N SER A 50 3.41 -18.50 2.47
CA SER A 50 3.32 -19.53 1.40
C SER A 50 3.18 -20.98 1.91
N GLY A 51 3.36 -21.23 3.22
CA GLY A 51 3.44 -22.58 3.78
C GLY A 51 2.41 -22.94 4.87
N ALA A 52 1.67 -21.97 5.42
CA ALA A 52 0.72 -22.24 6.50
C ALA A 52 -0.40 -21.20 6.54
N HIS A 53 -1.65 -21.66 6.45
CA HIS A 53 -2.81 -20.90 6.92
C HIS A 53 -2.73 -20.81 8.44
N GLN A 54 -2.27 -19.68 8.98
CA GLN A 54 -2.47 -19.26 10.37
C GLN A 54 -1.99 -17.81 10.47
N ALA A 55 -2.80 -16.79 10.75
CA ALA A 55 -3.60 -16.62 11.97
C ALA A 55 -2.81 -16.95 13.25
N GLU A 56 -1.48 -16.80 13.24
CA GLU A 56 -0.75 -16.56 14.48
C GLU A 56 -0.83 -15.07 14.79
N GLU A 57 -1.16 -14.75 16.04
CA GLU A 57 -1.10 -13.41 16.61
C GLU A 57 0.25 -12.80 16.25
N GLN A 58 0.22 -11.88 15.29
CA GLN A 58 1.40 -11.18 14.80
C GLN A 58 2.00 -10.41 15.98
N SER A 59 3.04 -10.95 16.60
CA SER A 59 3.74 -10.27 17.68
C SER A 59 4.41 -9.02 17.09
N TRP A 60 3.75 -7.88 17.28
CA TRP A 60 4.17 -6.60 16.71
C TRP A 60 5.53 -6.22 17.29
N PHE A 61 6.57 -6.24 16.47
CA PHE A 61 7.91 -5.80 16.90
C PHE A 61 7.88 -4.32 17.28
N VAL A 62 7.86 -3.97 18.56
CA VAL A 62 7.94 -2.57 18.97
C VAL A 62 9.26 -1.97 18.48
N CYS A 63 9.19 -0.88 17.71
CA CYS A 63 10.41 -0.20 17.28
C CYS A 63 11.05 0.45 18.51
N LYS A 64 12.34 0.23 18.73
CA LYS A 64 13.09 0.83 19.85
C LYS A 64 13.81 2.11 19.45
N CYS A 65 13.34 2.79 18.40
CA CYS A 65 13.96 4.05 17.98
C CYS A 65 13.65 5.15 18.99
N GLY A 66 14.60 6.04 19.27
CA GLY A 66 14.37 7.20 20.15
C GLY A 66 13.54 8.32 19.52
N SER A 67 12.82 8.04 18.43
CA SER A 67 12.01 9.04 17.72
C SER A 67 10.60 9.12 18.28
N GLN A 68 9.78 10.04 17.76
CA GLN A 68 8.37 10.10 18.16
C GLN A 68 7.59 8.96 17.52
N HIS A 69 6.81 8.27 18.35
CA HIS A 69 5.87 7.24 17.96
C HIS A 69 4.46 7.80 17.99
N HIS A 70 3.63 7.39 17.03
CA HIS A 70 2.23 7.74 16.97
C HIS A 70 1.40 6.48 16.76
N SER A 71 0.24 6.40 17.40
CA SER A 71 -0.69 5.32 17.12
C SER A 71 -1.60 5.72 15.96
N LEU A 72 -1.77 4.82 15.00
CA LEU A 72 -2.64 5.03 13.85
C LEU A 72 -3.61 3.85 13.72
N GLU A 73 -4.90 4.15 13.84
CA GLU A 73 -5.99 3.19 13.59
C GLU A 73 -6.23 3.08 12.07
N VAL A 74 -6.34 1.85 11.58
CA VAL A 74 -6.59 1.57 10.16
C VAL A 74 -7.66 0.50 10.04
N ILE A 75 -8.70 0.80 9.26
CA ILE A 75 -9.74 -0.17 8.90
C ILE A 75 -9.14 -1.14 7.87
N CYS A 76 -9.22 -2.44 8.11
CA CYS A 76 -8.67 -3.47 7.25
C CYS A 76 -9.78 -4.39 6.76
N VAL A 77 -9.82 -4.61 5.44
CA VAL A 77 -10.86 -5.39 4.77
C VAL A 77 -10.30 -6.73 4.30
N HIS A 78 -10.97 -7.81 4.71
CA HIS A 78 -10.74 -9.18 4.25
C HIS A 78 -11.92 -9.68 3.42
N MET A 79 -11.82 -10.93 2.94
CA MET A 79 -12.92 -11.60 2.26
C MET A 79 -14.16 -11.77 3.13
N GLU A 80 -13.97 -12.07 4.42
CA GLU A 80 -15.05 -12.52 5.31
C GLU A 80 -15.38 -11.50 6.41
N CYS A 81 -14.50 -10.51 6.64
CA CYS A 81 -14.65 -9.56 7.74
C CYS A 81 -13.98 -8.21 7.46
N VAL A 82 -14.33 -7.23 8.31
CA VAL A 82 -13.66 -5.93 8.42
C VAL A 82 -13.20 -5.79 9.87
N GLU A 83 -11.96 -5.36 10.07
CA GLU A 83 -11.36 -5.20 11.41
C GLU A 83 -10.57 -3.91 11.52
N ASP A 84 -10.49 -3.35 12.73
CA ASP A 84 -9.66 -2.19 13.02
C ASP A 84 -8.31 -2.67 13.58
N ILE A 85 -7.21 -2.21 12.99
CA ILE A 85 -5.85 -2.50 13.47
C ILE A 85 -5.16 -1.24 13.98
N MET A 86 -4.38 -1.38 15.05
CA MET A 86 -3.61 -0.29 15.63
C MET A 86 -2.13 -0.41 15.25
N LEU A 87 -1.62 0.56 14.52
CA LEU A 87 -0.21 0.64 14.12
C LEU A 87 0.57 1.55 15.07
N ASP A 88 1.82 1.20 15.36
CA ASP A 88 2.77 2.05 16.08
C ASP A 88 3.77 2.66 15.08
N ILE A 89 3.44 3.84 14.56
CA ILE A 89 4.16 4.45 13.43
C ILE A 89 5.29 5.36 13.91
N CYS A 90 6.43 5.24 13.26
CA CYS A 90 7.58 6.12 13.46
C CYS A 90 8.34 6.31 12.14
N LYS A 91 9.37 7.16 12.12
CA LYS A 91 10.17 7.40 10.91
C LYS A 91 10.83 6.13 10.36
N CYS A 92 11.16 5.18 11.23
CA CYS A 92 11.77 3.90 10.85
C CYS A 92 10.74 2.87 10.38
N ARG A 93 9.49 3.00 10.81
CA ARG A 93 8.39 2.07 10.52
C ARG A 93 7.18 2.86 10.01
N PRO A 94 7.17 3.27 8.74
CA PRO A 94 6.04 3.98 8.17
C PRO A 94 4.81 3.06 8.04
N ALA A 95 3.61 3.62 8.15
CA ALA A 95 2.35 2.87 8.14
C ALA A 95 2.18 1.93 6.93
N PRO A 96 2.50 2.33 5.67
CA PRO A 96 2.40 1.45 4.51
C PRO A 96 3.23 0.18 4.63
N VAL A 97 4.43 0.27 5.23
CA VAL A 97 5.32 -0.88 5.41
C VAL A 97 4.75 -1.82 6.46
N GLN A 98 4.22 -1.28 7.57
CA GLN A 98 3.60 -2.09 8.60
C GLN A 98 2.39 -2.83 8.05
N LEU A 99 1.49 -2.16 7.33
CA LEU A 99 0.31 -2.78 6.70
C LEU A 99 0.68 -3.97 5.81
N VAL A 100 1.70 -3.83 4.95
CA VAL A 100 2.13 -4.92 4.08
C VAL A 100 2.71 -6.09 4.89
N GLN A 101 3.41 -5.81 5.98
CA GLN A 101 3.87 -6.85 6.92
C GLN A 101 2.70 -7.56 7.61
N CYS A 102 1.58 -6.86 7.84
CA CYS A 102 0.36 -7.46 8.38
C CYS A 102 -0.43 -8.28 7.35
N GLY A 103 -0.08 -8.21 6.06
CA GLY A 103 -0.86 -8.82 4.99
C GLY A 103 -1.87 -7.90 4.32
N PHE A 104 -1.77 -6.59 4.50
CA PHE A 104 -2.68 -5.60 3.89
C PHE A 104 -1.94 -4.67 2.93
N PHE A 105 -2.57 -4.40 1.79
CA PHE A 105 -2.19 -3.31 0.94
C PHE A 105 -2.83 -2.00 1.42
N PRO A 106 -2.04 -0.94 1.67
CA PRO A 106 -2.56 0.37 2.04
C PRO A 106 -3.33 1.03 0.89
N CYS A 107 -4.57 1.46 1.12
CA CYS A 107 -5.35 2.22 0.13
C CYS A 107 -4.92 3.69 0.01
N SER A 108 -4.13 4.19 0.96
CA SER A 108 -3.47 5.49 0.92
C SER A 108 -2.05 5.37 1.46
N LEU A 109 -1.09 5.87 0.69
CA LEU A 109 0.34 5.70 0.98
C LEU A 109 0.93 6.75 1.92
N VAL A 110 0.22 7.87 2.13
CA VAL A 110 0.69 8.96 3.01
C VAL A 110 0.07 8.82 4.40
N HIS A 111 -1.23 8.58 4.45
CA HIS A 111 -1.99 8.35 5.68
C HIS A 111 -3.04 7.28 5.36
N PRO A 112 -2.70 5.98 5.49
CA PRO A 112 -3.66 4.92 5.29
C PRO A 112 -4.69 4.96 6.42
N THR A 113 -5.95 5.18 6.05
CA THR A 113 -7.11 4.94 6.93
C THR A 113 -7.81 3.63 6.59
N LEU A 114 -7.41 3.01 5.47
CA LEU A 114 -7.97 1.78 4.93
C LEU A 114 -6.85 0.90 4.37
N GLY A 115 -6.91 -0.40 4.65
CA GLY A 115 -6.10 -1.45 4.06
C GLY A 115 -6.98 -2.57 3.49
N VAL A 116 -6.52 -3.21 2.41
CA VAL A 116 -7.20 -4.36 1.80
C VAL A 116 -6.28 -5.56 1.84
N SER A 117 -6.80 -6.73 2.22
CA SER A 117 -6.04 -7.97 2.31
C SER A 117 -5.29 -8.28 1.00
N LEU A 118 -4.01 -8.59 1.10
CA LEU A 118 -3.19 -8.99 -0.04
C LEU A 118 -3.73 -10.27 -0.69
N ASN A 119 -4.20 -11.22 0.11
CA ASN A 119 -4.83 -12.46 -0.38
C ASN A 119 -6.10 -12.15 -1.18
N MET A 120 -6.88 -11.15 -0.75
CA MET A 120 -8.06 -10.69 -1.47
C MET A 120 -7.68 -10.09 -2.83
N LEU A 121 -6.62 -9.28 -2.88
CA LEU A 121 -6.13 -8.70 -4.13
C LEU A 121 -5.59 -9.77 -5.08
N GLU A 122 -4.85 -10.76 -4.59
CA GLU A 122 -4.33 -11.87 -5.39
C GLU A 122 -5.48 -12.68 -6.02
N PHE A 123 -6.51 -13.02 -5.22
CA PHE A 123 -7.71 -13.68 -5.74
C PHE A 123 -8.42 -12.88 -6.83
N ILE A 124 -8.56 -11.56 -6.64
CA ILE A 124 -9.17 -10.68 -7.63
C ILE A 124 -8.37 -10.69 -8.93
N VAL A 125 -7.03 -10.61 -8.85
CA VAL A 125 -6.16 -10.68 -10.04
C VAL A 125 -6.36 -11.99 -10.79
N GLU A 126 -6.43 -13.13 -10.08
CA GLU A 126 -6.71 -14.42 -10.70
C GLU A 126 -8.07 -14.44 -11.40
N LEU A 127 -9.12 -13.90 -10.78
CA LEU A 127 -10.44 -13.80 -11.42
C LEU A 127 -10.39 -12.98 -12.70
N PHE A 128 -9.71 -11.83 -12.69
CA PHE A 128 -9.61 -10.97 -13.88
C PHE A 128 -8.84 -11.64 -15.02
N LEU A 129 -7.83 -12.44 -14.72
CA LEU A 129 -7.08 -13.20 -15.74
C LEU A 129 -7.91 -14.34 -16.37
N HIS A 130 -8.92 -14.84 -15.66
CA HIS A 130 -9.79 -15.93 -16.12
C HIS A 130 -11.18 -15.46 -16.56
N ILE A 131 -11.41 -14.15 -16.69
CA ILE A 131 -12.61 -13.65 -17.38
C ILE A 131 -12.51 -14.08 -18.84
N ALA A 132 -13.37 -15.02 -19.25
CA ALA A 132 -13.51 -15.41 -20.64
C ALA A 132 -13.71 -14.13 -21.48
N PRO A 133 -12.99 -13.97 -22.60
CA PRO A 133 -13.20 -12.82 -23.47
C PRO A 133 -14.68 -12.81 -23.81
N ASN A 134 -15.32 -11.69 -23.53
CA ASN A 134 -16.75 -11.51 -23.69
C ASN A 134 -17.06 -11.66 -25.20
N GLU A 135 -17.39 -12.88 -25.62
CA GLU A 135 -17.73 -13.21 -27.00
C GLU A 135 -19.11 -12.62 -27.30
N ARG A 136 -19.12 -11.37 -27.76
CA ARG A 136 -20.23 -10.81 -28.52
C ARG A 136 -19.78 -10.72 -29.96
N GLY A 137 -20.02 -11.80 -30.70
CA GLY A 137 -20.16 -11.79 -32.16
C GLY A 137 -21.59 -11.43 -32.54
#